data_AF-A0A562DIT7-F1
#
_entry.id   AF-A0A562DIT7-F1
#
_cell.length_a   1.000
_cell.length_b   1.000
_cell.length_c   1.000
_cell.angle_alpha   90.00
_cell.angle_beta   90.00
_cell.angle_gamma   90.00
#
_symmetry.space_group_name_H-M   'P 1'
#
loop_
_entity.id
_entity.type
_entity.pdbx_description
1 polymer ?
#
loop_
_entity_poly.entity_id
_entity_poly.type
_entity_poly.pdbx_seq_one_letter_code
_entity_poly.pdbx_strand_id
1 'polypeptide(L)'
;MKTMTCRQLGGPCDLELSGETADEIIKAQDRHLRDAARGGDATHQPAHEQMKGRWRHPIKAMGWYRDVKKAFADLPRGDGRTATGR
;
A
#
# COMPACT_ATOMS: atom_id res chain seq x y z
N MET A 1 -4.73 -0.38 14.51
CA MET A 1 -4.16 -0.07 13.18
C MET A 1 -2.92 -0.93 12.90
N LYS A 2 -2.69 -1.19 11.61
CA LYS A 2 -1.46 -1.79 11.07
C LYS A 2 -0.90 -0.86 9.99
N THR A 3 0.37 -1.05 9.63
CA THR A 3 1.08 -0.17 8.71
C THR A 3 1.81 -0.99 7.66
N MET A 4 1.68 -0.60 6.39
CA MET A 4 2.47 -1.11 5.28
C MET A 4 3.12 0.05 4.54
N THR A 5 4.22 -0.18 3.85
CA THR A 5 4.85 0.85 3.01
C THR A 5 4.31 0.82 1.59
N CYS A 6 4.40 1.96 0.90
CA CYS A 6 4.15 2.05 -0.54
C CYS A 6 4.93 0.97 -1.32
N ARG A 7 6.18 0.68 -0.93
CA ARG A 7 7.01 -0.39 -1.50
C ARG A 7 6.45 -1.78 -1.29
N GLN A 8 5.96 -2.11 -0.09
CA GLN A 8 5.32 -3.40 0.18
C GLN A 8 4.07 -3.65 -0.68
N LEU A 9 3.45 -2.58 -1.18
CA LEU A 9 2.28 -2.65 -2.04
C LEU A 9 2.62 -2.47 -3.54
N GLY A 10 3.90 -2.45 -3.89
CA GLY A 10 4.41 -2.39 -5.28
C GLY A 10 4.70 -0.98 -5.82
N GLY A 11 4.82 0.03 -4.95
CA GLY A 11 5.32 1.35 -5.31
C GLY A 11 6.83 1.53 -5.07
N PRO A 12 7.40 2.71 -5.36
CA PRO A 12 8.85 2.91 -5.34
C PRO A 12 9.41 3.33 -3.97
N CYS A 13 8.59 3.88 -3.06
CA CYS A 13 9.05 4.56 -1.85
C CYS A 13 8.61 3.87 -0.55
N ASP A 14 9.16 4.31 0.58
CA ASP A 14 8.90 3.77 1.91
C ASP A 14 7.81 4.50 2.69
N LEU A 15 6.99 5.32 2.02
CA LEU A 15 5.90 6.02 2.71
C LEU A 15 5.01 5.02 3.46
N GLU A 16 4.85 5.25 4.75
CA GLU A 16 4.02 4.44 5.64
C GLU A 16 2.54 4.76 5.44
N LEU A 17 1.76 3.71 5.20
CA LEU A 17 0.33 3.73 4.96
C LEU A 17 -0.33 2.89 6.03
N SER A 18 -1.14 3.54 6.87
CA SER A 18 -1.76 2.93 8.03
C SER A 18 -3.27 2.80 7.85
N GLY A 19 -3.84 1.72 8.37
CA GLY A 19 -5.29 1.48 8.34
C GLY A 19 -5.72 0.39 9.32
N GLU A 20 -7.01 0.29 9.54
CA GLU A 20 -7.65 -0.79 10.29
C GLU A 20 -7.81 -2.05 9.43
N THR A 21 -7.86 -1.88 8.10
CA THR A 21 -7.98 -2.98 7.14
C THR A 21 -6.96 -2.86 5.99
N ALA A 22 -6.69 -3.99 5.34
CA ALA A 22 -5.89 -4.01 4.10
C ALA A 22 -6.51 -3.14 3.00
N ASP A 23 -7.85 -3.11 2.91
CA ASP A 23 -8.56 -2.33 1.91
C ASP A 23 -8.38 -0.81 2.14
N GLU A 24 -8.29 -0.36 3.39
CA GLU A 24 -7.95 1.04 3.71
C GLU A 24 -6.52 1.38 3.32
N ILE A 25 -5.56 0.50 3.59
CA ILE A 25 -4.16 0.68 3.18
C ILE A 25 -4.03 0.72 1.65
N ILE A 26 -4.74 -0.15 0.93
CA ILE A 26 -4.76 -0.14 -0.53
C ILE A 26 -5.31 1.19 -1.07
N LYS A 27 -6.41 1.69 -0.48
CA LYS A 27 -6.97 3.00 -0.85
C LYS A 27 -6.01 4.14 -0.53
N ALA A 28 -5.31 4.08 0.59
CA ALA A 28 -4.29 5.05 0.96
C ALA A 28 -3.12 5.05 -0.05
N GLN A 29 -2.68 3.86 -0.49
CA GLN A 29 -1.67 3.73 -1.53
C GLN A 29 -2.16 4.29 -2.87
N ASP A 30 -3.37 3.95 -3.30
CA ASP A 30 -3.94 4.44 -4.56
C ASP A 30 -3.98 5.98 -4.59
N ARG A 31 -4.41 6.60 -3.49
CA ARG A 31 -4.37 8.04 -3.33
C ARG A 31 -2.95 8.58 -3.41
N HIS A 32 -2.00 7.99 -2.67
CA HIS A 32 -0.59 8.39 -2.69
C HIS A 32 -0.01 8.35 -4.11
N LEU A 33 -0.20 7.24 -4.83
CA LEU A 33 0.28 7.06 -6.20
C LEU A 33 -0.31 8.11 -7.15
N ARG A 34 -1.61 8.40 -7.02
CA ARG A 34 -2.29 9.41 -7.83
C ARG A 34 -1.78 10.81 -7.55
N ASP A 35 -1.63 11.16 -6.28
CA ASP A 35 -1.19 12.50 -5.86
C ASP A 35 0.27 12.74 -6.30
N ALA A 36 1.15 11.74 -6.17
CA ALA A 36 2.54 11.80 -6.64
C ALA A 36 2.63 11.92 -8.18
N ALA A 37 1.90 11.08 -8.91
CA ALA A 37 1.84 11.13 -10.37
C ALA A 37 1.31 12.49 -10.87
N ARG A 38 0.24 13.02 -10.24
CA ARG A 38 -0.31 14.34 -10.56
C ARG A 38 0.66 15.47 -10.23
N GLY A 39 1.49 15.29 -9.20
CA GLY A 39 2.58 16.20 -8.84
C GLY A 39 3.78 16.16 -9.79
N GLY A 40 3.77 15.30 -10.80
CA GLY A 40 4.86 15.18 -11.78
C GLY A 40 5.97 14.21 -11.36
N ASP A 41 5.76 13.39 -10.32
CA ASP A 41 6.74 12.39 -9.91
C ASP A 41 6.72 11.18 -10.85
N ALA A 42 7.66 11.18 -11.79
CA ALA A 42 7.83 10.11 -12.76
C ALA A 42 8.15 8.75 -12.11
N THR A 43 8.70 8.72 -10.89
CA THR A 43 9.04 7.45 -10.22
C THR A 43 7.80 6.70 -9.74
N HIS A 44 6.71 7.42 -9.43
CA HIS A 44 5.43 6.84 -9.01
C HIS A 44 4.53 6.49 -10.20
N GLN A 45 4.80 7.01 -11.39
CA GLN A 45 3.97 6.80 -12.59
C GLN A 45 3.76 5.31 -12.94
N PRO A 46 4.79 4.42 -12.96
CA PRO A 46 4.58 3.02 -13.31
C PRO A 46 3.73 2.27 -12.29
N ALA A 47 3.90 2.58 -11.00
CA ALA A 47 3.10 1.99 -9.93
C ALA A 47 1.65 2.49 -9.98
N HIS A 48 1.44 3.78 -10.27
CA HIS A 48 0.12 4.35 -10.49
C HIS A 48 -0.62 3.71 -11.67
N GLU A 49 0.04 3.51 -12.81
CA GLU A 49 -0.59 2.85 -13.97
C GLU A 49 -0.90 1.37 -13.70
N GLN A 50 -0.04 0.65 -12.98
CA GLN A 50 -0.34 -0.70 -12.51
C GLN A 50 -1.56 -0.72 -11.58
N MET A 51 -1.64 0.22 -10.64
CA MET A 51 -2.80 0.35 -9.75
C MET A 51 -4.09 0.59 -10.53
N LYS A 52 -4.09 1.52 -11.50
CA LYS A 52 -5.22 1.74 -12.43
C LYS A 52 -5.58 0.46 -13.20
N GLY A 53 -4.58 -0.29 -13.66
CA GLY A 53 -4.78 -1.58 -14.32
C GLY A 53 -5.51 -2.60 -13.44
N ARG A 54 -5.18 -2.66 -12.15
CA ARG A 54 -5.84 -3.53 -11.17
C ARG A 54 -7.31 -3.16 -10.98
N TRP A 55 -7.63 -1.86 -10.92
CA TRP A 55 -9.02 -1.39 -10.82
C TRP A 55 -9.84 -1.72 -12.08
N ARG A 56 -9.24 -1.64 -13.27
CA ARG A 56 -9.91 -1.97 -14.54
C ARG A 56 -10.12 -3.47 -14.76
N HIS A 57 -9.28 -4.31 -14.15
CA HIS A 57 -9.29 -5.75 -14.34
C HIS A 57 -9.29 -6.51 -13.00
N PRO A 58 -10.37 -6.38 -12.19
CA PRO A 58 -10.40 -6.90 -10.83
C PRO A 58 -10.13 -8.42 -10.76
N ILE A 59 -10.65 -9.20 -11.70
CA ILE A 59 -10.42 -10.65 -11.76
C ILE A 59 -8.93 -10.99 -11.93
N LYS A 60 -8.20 -10.26 -12.77
CA LYS A 60 -6.76 -10.45 -12.97
C LYS A 60 -5.97 -9.96 -11.75
N ALA A 61 -6.48 -8.96 -11.04
CA ALA A 61 -5.86 -8.40 -9.84
C ALA A 61 -6.11 -9.22 -8.55
N MET A 62 -7.01 -10.22 -8.58
CA MET A 62 -7.38 -10.99 -7.39
C MET A 62 -6.20 -11.65 -6.69
N GLY A 63 -5.17 -12.08 -7.43
CA GLY A 63 -3.93 -12.61 -6.84
C GLY A 63 -3.26 -11.58 -5.93
N TRP A 64 -2.99 -10.39 -6.48
CA TRP A 64 -2.39 -9.28 -5.74
C TRP A 64 -3.23 -8.86 -4.52
N TYR A 65 -4.56 -8.78 -4.65
CA TYR A 65 -5.43 -8.47 -3.50
C TYR A 65 -5.31 -9.51 -2.38
N ARG A 66 -5.24 -10.80 -2.73
CA ARG A 66 -5.07 -11.88 -1.74
C ARG A 66 -3.70 -11.80 -1.06
N ASP A 67 -2.66 -11.54 -1.82
CA ASP A 67 -1.30 -11.42 -1.31
C ASP A 67 -1.17 -10.23 -0.34
N VAL A 68 -1.73 -9.07 -0.70
CA VAL A 68 -1.75 -7.89 0.19
C VAL A 68 -2.57 -8.16 1.45
N LYS A 69 -3.75 -8.78 1.33
CA LYS A 69 -4.58 -9.12 2.50
C LYS A 69 -3.88 -10.10 3.43
N LYS A 70 -3.17 -11.08 2.88
CA LYS A 70 -2.35 -12.02 3.64
C LYS A 70 -1.20 -11.32 4.34
N ALA A 71 -0.40 -10.55 3.62
CA ALA A 71 0.71 -9.77 4.20
C ALA A 71 0.21 -8.84 5.31
N PHE A 72 -0.91 -8.15 5.10
CA PHE A 72 -1.55 -7.33 6.13
C PHE A 72 -1.98 -8.14 7.35
N ALA A 73 -2.56 -9.33 7.17
CA ALA A 73 -2.98 -10.19 8.27
C ALA A 73 -1.80 -10.62 9.14
N ASP A 74 -0.64 -10.88 8.53
CA ASP A 74 0.58 -11.35 9.20
C ASP A 74 1.33 -10.25 9.96
N LEU A 75 1.06 -8.97 9.67
CA LEU A 75 1.67 -7.86 10.41
C LEU A 75 1.25 -7.84 11.88
N PRO A 76 2.14 -7.45 12.82
CA PRO A 76 1.72 -7.14 14.17
C PRO A 76 0.69 -6.01 14.14
N ARG A 77 -0.36 -6.12 14.96
CA ARG A 77 -1.13 -4.91 15.31
C ARG A 77 -0.16 -3.99 16.03
N GLY A 78 -0.11 -2.71 15.65
CA GLY A 78 0.75 -1.75 16.33
C GLY A 78 0.41 -1.76 17.82
N ASP A 79 1.26 -2.41 18.61
CA ASP A 79 1.22 -2.27 20.05
C ASP A 79 1.94 -0.95 20.33
N GLY A 80 1.30 -0.06 21.09
CA GLY A 80 1.89 1.20 21.53
C GLY A 80 3.07 1.02 22.49
N ARG A 81 3.90 0.00 22.30
CA ARG A 81 5.19 -0.16 22.95
C ARG A 81 6.25 0.34 21.99
N THR A 82 6.50 1.64 22.11
CA THR A 82 7.84 2.17 21.89
C THR A 82 8.83 1.22 22.56
N ALA A 83 9.61 0.51 21.75
CA ALA A 83 10.85 -0.09 22.20
C ALA A 83 11.83 1.04 22.51
N THR A 84 11.57 1.74 23.61
CA THR A 84 12.60 2.46 24.36
C THR A 84 13.40 1.37 25.05
N GLY A 85 14.60 1.06 24.56
CA GLY A 85 15.36 -0.03 25.19
C GLY A 85 16.67 -0.43 24.53
N ARG A 86 17.64 0.49 24.62
CA ARG A 86 19.11 0.27 24.62
C ARG A 86 19.81 0.05 23.29
#